data_AF-A0A963F490-F1
#
_entry.id   AF-A0A963F490-F1
#
_cell.length_a   1.000
_cell.length_b   1.000
_cell.length_c   1.000
_cell.angle_alpha   90.00
_cell.angle_beta   90.00
_cell.angle_gamma   90.00
#
_symmetry.space_group_name_H-M   'P 1'
#
loop_
_entity.id
_entity.type
_entity.pdbx_description
1 polymer ?
#
loop_
_entity_poly.entity_id
_entity_poly.type
_entity_poly.pdbx_seq_one_letter_code
_entity_poly.pdbx_strand_id
1 'polypeptide(L)'
;MNKKVWVVVVALGAVGGYAQAIAEERPMGFFVTSSGPGKGGDLGGLEGADAHCQKLAAAVGAGDRQWRAYLSTEEPGKRGIFARQRIGNGPWYNARGALIATNPTDLHLYNKTITLETALDERGERIKGRYDQPNEHDILTGTQEDGTAYFPDDQDHTCNNWTSSGEGSAQVGHHDRHGGGNSSWNSAHPSRGCSQEDLTKTGGAGYFYCFAEN
;
A
#
# COMPACT_ATOMS: atom_id res chain seq x y z
N MET A 1 72.46 -48.51 15.02
CA MET A 1 72.09 -47.22 14.40
C MET A 1 71.24 -47.53 13.17
N ASN A 2 69.96 -47.18 13.16
CA ASN A 2 69.17 -46.93 11.95
C ASN A 2 67.90 -46.19 12.37
N LYS A 3 67.78 -44.94 11.93
CA LYS A 3 66.76 -43.98 12.36
C LYS A 3 65.44 -44.29 11.67
N LYS A 4 64.35 -44.35 12.44
CA LYS A 4 62.97 -44.37 11.94
C LYS A 4 62.66 -43.02 11.31
N VAL A 5 62.30 -42.99 10.03
CA VAL A 5 61.77 -41.81 9.36
C VAL A 5 60.25 -41.92 9.38
N TRP A 6 59.59 -40.99 10.06
CA TRP A 6 58.14 -40.81 10.01
C TRP A 6 57.83 -39.75 8.96
N VAL A 7 57.14 -40.13 7.89
CA VAL A 7 56.59 -39.17 6.92
C VAL A 7 55.27 -38.67 7.48
N VAL A 8 55.23 -37.40 7.89
CA VAL A 8 53.99 -36.69 8.24
C VAL A 8 53.46 -36.06 6.95
N VAL A 9 52.36 -36.60 6.43
CA VAL A 9 51.61 -35.96 5.34
C VAL A 9 50.70 -34.91 5.96
N VAL A 10 51.06 -33.64 5.81
CA VAL A 10 50.18 -32.51 6.15
C VAL A 10 49.28 -32.26 4.96
N ALA A 11 48.02 -32.69 5.07
CA ALA A 11 46.98 -32.31 4.11
C ALA A 11 46.58 -30.85 4.37
N LEU A 12 46.90 -29.94 3.45
CA LEU A 12 46.33 -28.59 3.44
C LEU A 12 44.84 -28.69 3.10
N GLY A 13 43.99 -28.59 4.13
CA GLY A 13 42.55 -28.39 3.94
C GLY A 13 42.28 -26.97 3.45
N ALA A 14 41.86 -26.81 2.20
CA ALA A 14 41.31 -25.56 1.71
C ALA A 14 39.90 -25.36 2.31
N VAL A 15 39.80 -24.58 3.38
CA VAL A 15 38.52 -24.11 3.92
C VAL A 15 38.03 -23.00 2.99
N GLY A 16 37.37 -23.37 1.90
CA GLY A 16 36.61 -22.43 1.07
C GLY A 16 35.40 -21.96 1.88
N GLY A 17 35.49 -20.78 2.49
CA GLY A 17 34.35 -20.11 3.10
C GLY A 17 33.32 -19.81 2.02
N TYR A 18 32.24 -20.59 1.99
CA TYR A 18 31.05 -20.22 1.24
C TYR A 18 30.44 -19.00 1.93
N ALA A 19 30.73 -17.80 1.42
CA ALA A 19 29.90 -16.65 1.71
C ALA A 19 28.53 -16.95 1.08
N GLN A 20 27.59 -17.42 1.89
CA GLN A 20 26.18 -17.41 1.50
C GLN A 20 25.83 -15.94 1.29
N ALA A 21 25.63 -15.56 0.03
CA ALA A 21 24.96 -14.30 -0.27
C ALA A 21 23.58 -14.40 0.38
N ILE A 22 23.39 -13.68 1.49
CA ILE A 22 22.06 -13.48 2.05
C ILE A 22 21.35 -12.65 0.99
N ALA A 23 20.45 -13.27 0.23
CA ALA A 23 19.56 -12.52 -0.63
C ALA A 23 18.83 -11.53 0.28
N GLU A 24 18.93 -10.24 -0.01
CA GLU A 24 18.18 -9.23 0.72
C GLU A 24 16.70 -9.59 0.55
N GLU A 25 16.06 -10.07 1.63
CA GLU A 25 14.64 -10.38 1.61
C GLU A 25 13.90 -9.06 1.33
N ARG A 26 13.10 -9.05 0.27
CA ARG A 26 12.24 -7.93 -0.12
C ARG A 26 10.79 -8.30 0.14
N PRO A 27 10.39 -8.49 1.41
CA PRO A 27 9.04 -8.93 1.73
C PRO A 27 8.05 -7.88 1.21
N MET A 28 6.95 -8.36 0.62
CA MET A 28 5.86 -7.50 0.18
C MET A 28 5.37 -6.66 1.36
N GLY A 29 5.36 -5.35 1.18
CA GLY A 29 4.93 -4.37 2.18
C GLY A 29 3.93 -3.35 1.62
N PHE A 30 3.54 -3.47 0.36
CA PHE A 30 2.57 -2.60 -0.29
C PHE A 30 1.75 -3.37 -1.32
N PHE A 31 0.45 -3.10 -1.36
CA PHE A 31 -0.41 -3.47 -2.49
C PHE A 31 -1.66 -2.59 -2.54
N VAL A 32 -2.33 -2.57 -3.69
CA VAL A 32 -3.70 -2.06 -3.85
C VAL A 32 -4.67 -3.22 -3.63
N THR A 33 -5.73 -3.05 -2.85
CA THR A 33 -6.69 -4.14 -2.66
C THR A 33 -7.23 -4.65 -4.00
N SER A 34 -7.17 -5.96 -4.25
CA SER A 34 -7.76 -6.54 -5.46
C SER A 34 -9.29 -6.51 -5.52
N SER A 35 -9.93 -6.27 -4.39
CA SER A 35 -11.37 -6.16 -4.24
C SER A 35 -11.69 -5.29 -3.03
N GLY A 36 -12.75 -4.48 -3.09
CA GLY A 36 -13.29 -3.81 -1.91
C GLY A 36 -14.14 -4.77 -1.05
N PRO A 37 -14.58 -4.34 0.14
CA PRO A 37 -15.48 -5.13 1.00
C PRO A 37 -16.91 -5.25 0.46
N GLY A 38 -17.23 -4.59 -0.66
CA GLY A 38 -18.51 -4.69 -1.36
C GLY A 38 -19.58 -3.69 -0.90
N LYS A 39 -19.21 -2.66 -0.12
CA LYS A 39 -20.13 -1.64 0.42
C LYS A 39 -19.69 -0.21 0.09
N GLY A 40 -19.01 0.00 -1.04
CA GLY A 40 -18.47 1.32 -1.38
C GLY A 40 -17.52 1.84 -0.30
N GLY A 41 -17.78 3.04 0.21
CA GLY A 41 -17.00 3.70 1.26
C GLY A 41 -17.23 3.18 2.69
N ASP A 42 -18.25 2.34 2.93
CA ASP A 42 -18.41 1.65 4.23
C ASP A 42 -17.42 0.48 4.30
N LEU A 43 -16.24 0.76 4.85
CA LEU A 43 -15.20 -0.22 5.07
C LEU A 43 -15.26 -0.83 6.48
N GLY A 44 -16.27 -0.46 7.29
CA GLY A 44 -16.32 -0.79 8.72
C GLY A 44 -15.34 0.06 9.56
N GLY A 45 -15.11 1.30 9.14
CA GLY A 45 -14.09 2.17 9.73
C GLY A 45 -12.66 1.72 9.41
N LEU A 46 -11.68 2.36 10.06
CA LEU A 46 -10.26 1.99 9.89
C LEU A 46 -9.97 0.54 10.30
N GLU A 47 -10.64 0.04 11.35
CA GLU A 47 -10.45 -1.34 11.81
C GLU A 47 -10.92 -2.36 10.77
N GLY A 48 -12.08 -2.12 10.14
CA GLY A 48 -12.58 -2.97 9.07
C GLY A 48 -11.71 -2.92 7.82
N ALA A 49 -11.21 -1.74 7.46
CA ALA A 49 -10.27 -1.57 6.34
C ALA A 49 -8.92 -2.28 6.60
N ASP A 50 -8.36 -2.15 7.80
CA ASP A 50 -7.14 -2.85 8.22
C ASP A 50 -7.35 -4.38 8.19
N ALA A 51 -8.47 -4.87 8.72
CA ALA A 51 -8.80 -6.29 8.70
C ALA A 51 -8.93 -6.84 7.28
N HIS A 52 -9.44 -6.04 6.34
CA HIS A 52 -9.51 -6.41 4.93
C HIS A 52 -8.12 -6.48 4.28
N CYS A 53 -7.24 -5.51 4.56
CA CYS A 53 -5.83 -5.59 4.14
C CYS A 53 -5.16 -6.86 4.69
N GLN A 54 -5.33 -7.15 5.98
CA GLN A 54 -4.78 -8.33 6.62
C GLN A 54 -5.26 -9.63 5.95
N LYS A 55 -6.55 -9.71 5.65
CA LYS A 55 -7.17 -10.86 4.98
C LYS A 55 -6.57 -11.10 3.59
N LEU A 56 -6.45 -10.05 2.78
CA LEU A 56 -5.90 -10.15 1.43
C LEU A 56 -4.41 -10.55 1.47
N ALA A 57 -3.61 -9.93 2.32
CA ALA A 57 -2.20 -10.28 2.48
C ALA A 57 -2.00 -11.73 2.95
N ALA A 58 -2.83 -12.21 3.89
CA ALA A 58 -2.77 -13.59 4.35
C ALA A 58 -3.06 -14.59 3.22
N ALA A 59 -3.96 -14.26 2.29
CA ALA A 59 -4.31 -15.13 1.15
C ALA A 59 -3.13 -15.38 0.19
N VAL A 60 -2.09 -14.54 0.23
CA VAL A 60 -0.87 -14.66 -0.60
C VAL A 60 0.37 -14.98 0.23
N GLY A 61 0.20 -15.40 1.50
CA GLY A 61 1.29 -15.80 2.38
C GLY A 61 2.06 -14.63 3.02
N ALA A 62 1.53 -13.40 2.97
CA ALA A 62 2.12 -12.23 3.61
C ALA A 62 1.37 -11.82 4.90
N GLY A 63 0.64 -12.75 5.51
CA GLY A 63 -0.23 -12.51 6.67
C GLY A 63 0.48 -12.37 8.02
N ASP A 64 1.77 -12.64 8.11
CA ASP A 64 2.53 -12.55 9.37
C ASP A 64 2.91 -11.10 9.73
N ARG A 65 2.73 -10.17 8.79
CA ARG A 65 2.95 -8.73 8.99
C ARG A 65 1.66 -8.06 9.47
N GLN A 66 1.80 -6.93 10.15
CA GLN A 66 0.65 -6.07 10.46
C GLN A 66 0.35 -5.17 9.28
N TRP A 67 -0.86 -5.28 8.73
CA TRP A 67 -1.28 -4.50 7.58
C TRP A 67 -2.23 -3.37 7.98
N ARG A 68 -2.01 -2.21 7.36
CA ARG A 68 -2.79 -0.99 7.57
C ARG A 68 -3.35 -0.50 6.25
N ALA A 69 -4.64 -0.18 6.24
CA ALA A 69 -5.22 0.59 5.17
C ALA A 69 -4.69 2.03 5.23
N TYR A 70 -4.18 2.52 4.10
CA TYR A 70 -3.73 3.90 3.97
C TYR A 70 -4.93 4.82 3.81
N LEU A 71 -5.56 5.13 4.95
CA LEU A 71 -6.76 5.92 5.05
C LEU A 71 -6.61 6.89 6.22
N SER A 72 -6.94 8.15 5.96
CA SER A 72 -7.08 9.18 7.00
C SER A 72 -8.52 9.22 7.52
N THR A 73 -8.74 9.86 8.66
CA THR A 73 -10.08 10.13 9.21
C THR A 73 -10.28 11.61 9.48
N GLU A 74 -11.51 11.97 9.81
CA GLU A 74 -11.95 13.32 10.16
C GLU A 74 -12.54 13.35 11.57
N GLU A 75 -12.37 14.49 12.23
CA GLU A 75 -12.92 14.74 13.56
C GLU A 75 -13.48 16.16 13.61
N PRO A 76 -14.58 16.41 14.35
CA PRO A 76 -15.10 17.77 14.49
C PRO A 76 -14.07 18.72 15.13
N GLY A 77 -13.81 19.85 14.47
CA GLY A 77 -13.01 20.96 15.01
C GLY A 77 -11.50 20.72 15.09
N LYS A 78 -10.98 19.58 14.63
CA LYS A 78 -9.55 19.30 14.52
C LYS A 78 -9.29 18.23 13.45
N ARG A 79 -8.05 18.10 12.99
CA ARG A 79 -7.73 17.01 12.06
C ARG A 79 -7.89 15.64 12.73
N GLY A 80 -8.38 14.66 11.98
CA GLY A 80 -8.45 13.27 12.42
C GLY A 80 -7.11 12.54 12.25
N ILE A 81 -7.17 11.21 12.13
CA ILE A 81 -5.99 10.35 12.08
C ILE A 81 -5.32 10.46 10.70
N PHE A 82 -4.00 10.55 10.68
CA PHE A 82 -3.22 10.68 9.45
C PHE A 82 -2.82 9.31 8.91
N ALA A 83 -3.14 9.02 7.64
CA ALA A 83 -2.73 7.79 6.97
C ALA A 83 -1.21 7.55 7.06
N ARG A 84 -0.40 8.60 6.83
CA ARG A 84 1.08 8.52 6.87
C ARG A 84 1.65 8.02 8.20
N GLN A 85 0.94 8.21 9.31
CA GLN A 85 1.44 7.85 10.64
C GLN A 85 1.14 6.40 11.00
N ARG A 86 0.25 5.74 10.25
CA ARG A 86 -0.20 4.37 10.53
C ARG A 86 0.62 3.32 9.79
N ILE A 87 1.19 3.67 8.64
CA ILE A 87 1.75 2.69 7.69
C ILE A 87 3.19 2.23 7.96
N GLY A 88 3.80 2.64 9.07
CA GLY A 88 5.19 2.29 9.40
C GLY A 88 6.24 3.18 8.74
N ASN A 89 7.49 2.72 8.76
CA ASN A 89 8.66 3.49 8.27
C ASN A 89 9.27 2.96 6.97
N GLY A 90 8.72 1.90 6.37
CA GLY A 90 9.27 1.26 5.19
C GLY A 90 10.58 0.49 5.46
N PRO A 91 11.29 0.04 4.41
CA PRO A 91 10.91 0.16 3.00
C PRO A 91 9.69 -0.72 2.66
N TRP A 92 8.91 -0.29 1.67
CA TRP A 92 7.80 -1.07 1.15
C TRP A 92 8.08 -1.53 -0.27
N TYR A 93 7.90 -2.82 -0.52
CA TYR A 93 7.99 -3.43 -1.85
C TYR A 93 6.61 -3.95 -2.26
N ASN A 94 6.30 -3.92 -3.55
CA ASN A 94 5.08 -4.55 -4.06
C ASN A 94 5.21 -6.09 -4.13
N ALA A 95 4.13 -6.76 -4.54
CA ALA A 95 4.09 -8.23 -4.69
C ALA A 95 5.14 -8.82 -5.64
N ARG A 96 5.74 -8.01 -6.52
CA ARG A 96 6.81 -8.42 -7.45
C ARG A 96 8.20 -7.96 -6.99
N GLY A 97 8.33 -7.47 -5.76
CA GLY A 97 9.61 -7.05 -5.17
C GLY A 97 10.14 -5.72 -5.73
N ALA A 98 9.31 -4.93 -6.42
CA ALA A 98 9.67 -3.57 -6.82
C ALA A 98 9.54 -2.61 -5.64
N LEU A 99 10.53 -1.75 -5.45
CA LEU A 99 10.54 -0.75 -4.37
C LEU A 99 9.48 0.32 -4.63
N ILE A 100 8.61 0.53 -3.64
CA ILE A 100 7.56 1.55 -3.65
C ILE A 100 8.04 2.79 -2.92
N ALA A 101 8.56 2.68 -1.70
CA ALA A 101 9.22 3.79 -1.05
C ALA A 101 10.14 3.27 0.04
N THR A 102 11.22 4.00 0.26
CA THR A 102 12.21 3.68 1.31
C THR A 102 11.76 4.13 2.70
N ASN A 103 10.94 5.17 2.78
CA ASN A 103 10.44 5.75 4.02
C ASN A 103 9.26 6.71 3.75
N PRO A 104 8.57 7.24 4.79
CA PRO A 104 7.44 8.15 4.61
C PRO A 104 7.78 9.43 3.85
N THR A 105 8.99 9.95 3.97
CA THR A 105 9.42 11.16 3.24
C THR A 105 9.49 10.90 1.75
N ASP A 106 10.13 9.80 1.35
CA ASP A 106 10.16 9.33 -0.04
C ASP A 106 8.74 9.11 -0.58
N LEU A 107 7.88 8.43 0.19
CA LEU A 107 6.50 8.12 -0.19
C LEU A 107 5.64 9.36 -0.50
N HIS A 108 5.76 10.45 0.27
CA HIS A 108 4.84 11.59 0.14
C HIS A 108 5.44 12.78 -0.61
N LEU A 109 6.76 13.01 -0.55
CA LEU A 109 7.38 14.18 -1.18
C LEU A 109 8.01 13.88 -2.56
N TYR A 110 8.52 12.67 -2.76
CA TYR A 110 9.37 12.37 -3.94
C TYR A 110 8.92 11.16 -4.74
N ASN A 111 7.84 10.50 -4.32
CA ASN A 111 7.42 9.23 -4.88
C ASN A 111 7.08 9.36 -6.37
N LYS A 112 7.81 8.59 -7.18
CA LYS A 112 7.61 8.42 -8.63
C LYS A 112 7.43 6.95 -9.00
N THR A 113 7.25 6.12 -7.98
CA THR A 113 7.32 4.66 -8.04
C THR A 113 5.95 4.03 -7.84
N ILE A 114 4.93 4.76 -7.36
CA ILE A 114 3.52 4.38 -7.51
C ILE A 114 3.09 4.83 -8.91
N THR A 115 2.97 3.88 -9.82
CA THR A 115 2.53 4.02 -11.22
C THR A 115 1.63 2.84 -11.59
N LEU A 116 1.06 2.86 -12.80
CA LEU A 116 0.22 1.78 -13.31
C LEU A 116 0.89 0.39 -13.24
N GLU A 117 2.21 0.34 -13.44
CA GLU A 117 2.99 -0.89 -13.51
C GLU A 117 3.37 -1.46 -12.14
N THR A 118 3.39 -0.61 -11.11
CA THR A 118 3.94 -0.94 -9.78
C THR A 118 2.88 -0.95 -8.69
N ALA A 119 1.77 -0.24 -8.89
CA ALA A 119 0.58 -0.30 -8.04
C ALA A 119 -0.22 -1.58 -8.33
N LEU A 120 0.36 -2.70 -7.91
CA LEU A 120 -0.17 -4.04 -8.10
C LEU A 120 -1.04 -4.45 -6.91
N ASP A 121 -1.92 -5.43 -7.16
CA ASP A 121 -2.64 -6.10 -6.09
C ASP A 121 -1.77 -7.06 -5.28
N GLU A 122 -2.34 -7.65 -4.23
CA GLU A 122 -1.61 -8.56 -3.34
C GLU A 122 -1.07 -9.81 -4.07
N ARG A 123 -1.66 -10.17 -5.22
CA ARG A 123 -1.24 -11.29 -6.06
C ARG A 123 -0.21 -10.88 -7.11
N GLY A 124 0.10 -9.59 -7.20
CA GLY A 124 0.98 -9.03 -8.21
C GLY A 124 0.31 -8.82 -9.56
N GLU A 125 -1.02 -8.72 -9.59
CA GLU A 125 -1.77 -8.38 -10.80
C GLU A 125 -1.95 -6.87 -10.93
N ARG A 126 -2.11 -6.42 -12.18
CA ARG A 126 -2.27 -4.99 -12.49
C ARG A 126 -3.68 -4.53 -12.17
N ILE A 127 -3.81 -3.39 -11.49
CA ILE A 127 -5.08 -2.69 -11.32
C ILE A 127 -5.45 -1.98 -12.64
N LYS A 128 -6.74 -1.96 -12.98
CA LYS A 128 -7.22 -1.28 -14.19
C LYS A 128 -7.08 0.24 -14.04
N GLY A 129 -6.41 0.86 -15.01
CA GLY A 129 -6.19 2.30 -15.06
C GLY A 129 -7.29 3.04 -15.79
N ARG A 130 -7.09 4.35 -15.97
CA ARG A 130 -8.10 5.28 -16.50
C ARG A 130 -8.69 4.86 -17.86
N TYR A 131 -7.87 4.23 -18.69
CA TYR A 131 -8.23 3.85 -20.07
C TYR A 131 -8.66 2.40 -20.22
N ASP A 132 -8.66 1.63 -19.14
CA ASP A 132 -9.18 0.27 -19.15
C ASP A 132 -10.71 0.26 -19.04
N GLN A 133 -11.30 -0.91 -19.28
CA GLN A 133 -12.72 -1.15 -19.13
C GLN A 133 -12.97 -2.35 -18.20
N PRO A 134 -13.67 -2.17 -17.06
CA PRO A 134 -14.03 -0.89 -16.45
C PRO A 134 -12.82 -0.05 -16.02
N ASN A 135 -13.02 1.25 -15.83
CA ASN A 135 -12.05 2.15 -15.19
C ASN A 135 -12.08 1.95 -13.67
N GLU A 136 -10.92 1.63 -13.07
CA GLU A 136 -10.78 1.39 -11.63
C GLU A 136 -9.60 2.18 -11.05
N HIS A 137 -9.27 3.33 -11.65
CA HIS A 137 -8.03 4.04 -11.35
C HIS A 137 -8.02 4.87 -10.07
N ASP A 138 -9.21 5.26 -9.61
CA ASP A 138 -9.38 6.01 -8.37
C ASP A 138 -9.33 5.09 -7.15
N ILE A 139 -8.45 5.45 -6.22
CA ILE A 139 -8.18 4.73 -4.98
C ILE A 139 -8.57 5.61 -3.79
N LEU A 140 -9.35 5.07 -2.86
CA LEU A 140 -9.81 5.75 -1.63
C LEU A 140 -8.62 6.03 -0.70
N THR A 141 -8.55 7.26 -0.16
CA THR A 141 -7.47 7.67 0.76
C THR A 141 -7.92 8.62 1.87
N GLY A 142 -8.81 9.57 1.59
CA GLY A 142 -9.28 10.58 2.54
C GLY A 142 -8.20 11.53 3.07
N THR A 143 -7.11 11.68 2.32
CA THR A 143 -5.90 12.37 2.79
C THR A 143 -5.52 13.54 1.88
N GLN A 144 -4.79 14.51 2.43
CA GLN A 144 -4.00 15.46 1.65
C GLN A 144 -2.75 14.78 1.08
N GLU A 145 -2.10 15.43 0.10
CA GLU A 145 -0.92 14.88 -0.62
C GLU A 145 0.23 14.46 0.32
N ASP A 146 0.41 15.19 1.42
CA ASP A 146 1.45 14.90 2.43
C ASP A 146 1.11 13.71 3.35
N GLY A 147 -0.02 13.03 3.10
CA GLY A 147 -0.52 11.88 3.86
C GLY A 147 -1.19 12.23 5.18
N THR A 148 -1.50 13.50 5.42
CA THR A 148 -2.26 13.96 6.60
C THR A 148 -3.75 14.04 6.33
N ALA A 149 -4.56 13.90 7.38
CA ALA A 149 -5.99 14.17 7.31
C ALA A 149 -6.27 15.61 6.88
N TYR A 150 -7.43 15.83 6.27
CA TYR A 150 -7.89 17.16 5.89
C TYR A 150 -8.00 18.09 7.10
N PHE A 151 -7.79 19.39 6.85
CA PHE A 151 -8.21 20.40 7.81
C PHE A 151 -9.74 20.36 7.94
N PRO A 152 -10.30 20.56 9.15
CA PRO A 152 -11.75 20.61 9.32
C PRO A 152 -12.39 21.60 8.37
N ASP A 153 -13.31 21.12 7.55
CA ASP A 153 -14.20 21.91 6.71
C ASP A 153 -15.62 21.28 6.73
N ASP A 154 -16.54 21.82 5.94
CA ASP A 154 -17.93 21.33 5.88
C ASP A 154 -18.12 20.15 4.92
N GLN A 155 -17.05 19.67 4.28
CA GLN A 155 -17.09 18.57 3.32
C GLN A 155 -16.71 17.26 4.01
N ASP A 156 -17.29 16.16 3.54
CA ASP A 156 -16.85 14.82 3.94
C ASP A 156 -15.80 14.34 2.94
N HIS A 157 -14.60 14.06 3.45
CA HIS A 157 -13.48 13.55 2.67
C HIS A 157 -13.24 12.06 2.92
N THR A 158 -14.06 11.39 3.73
CA THR A 158 -13.78 10.04 4.25
C THR A 158 -14.98 9.09 4.22
N CYS A 159 -16.09 9.46 3.59
CA CYS A 159 -17.34 8.69 3.64
C CYS A 159 -17.78 8.39 5.08
N ASN A 160 -17.86 9.46 5.89
CA ASN A 160 -18.13 9.44 7.32
C ASN A 160 -17.18 8.49 8.06
N ASN A 161 -15.88 8.73 7.95
CA ASN A 161 -14.84 7.88 8.54
C ASN A 161 -14.96 6.41 8.14
N TRP A 162 -15.25 6.16 6.86
CA TRP A 162 -15.35 4.84 6.24
C TRP A 162 -16.48 3.97 6.80
N THR A 163 -17.61 4.60 7.15
CA THR A 163 -18.80 3.93 7.69
C THR A 163 -20.08 4.19 6.90
N SER A 164 -20.00 4.95 5.80
CA SER A 164 -21.15 5.27 4.95
C SER A 164 -20.99 4.71 3.54
N SER A 165 -22.06 4.08 3.05
CA SER A 165 -22.26 3.78 1.62
C SER A 165 -23.22 4.78 0.95
N GLY A 166 -23.59 5.86 1.64
CA GLY A 166 -24.65 6.78 1.24
C GLY A 166 -24.12 8.18 0.93
N GLU A 167 -24.66 9.17 1.63
CA GLU A 167 -24.23 10.57 1.53
C GLU A 167 -22.78 10.76 1.97
N GLY A 168 -22.18 11.82 1.44
CA GLY A 168 -20.77 12.17 1.63
C GLY A 168 -19.93 11.95 0.37
N SER A 169 -18.63 12.13 0.52
CA SER A 169 -17.63 11.79 -0.49
C SER A 169 -16.36 11.28 0.18
N ALA A 170 -15.47 10.70 -0.61
CA ALA A 170 -14.12 10.40 -0.16
C ALA A 170 -13.11 11.10 -1.07
N GLN A 171 -12.04 11.65 -0.50
CA GLN A 171 -10.89 12.03 -1.29
C GLN A 171 -10.25 10.77 -1.87
N VAL A 172 -10.00 10.78 -3.18
CA VAL A 172 -9.32 9.71 -3.90
C VAL A 172 -8.01 10.18 -4.48
N GLY A 173 -7.12 9.25 -4.81
CA GLY A 173 -5.95 9.50 -5.64
C GLY A 173 -5.84 8.50 -6.80
N HIS A 174 -4.88 8.71 -7.69
CA HIS A 174 -4.72 7.94 -8.92
C HIS A 174 -3.49 7.02 -8.87
N HIS A 175 -3.70 5.70 -8.73
CA HIS A 175 -2.59 4.74 -8.71
C HIS A 175 -1.77 4.73 -10.00
N ASP A 176 -2.41 5.11 -11.12
CA ASP A 176 -1.83 5.15 -12.45
C ASP A 176 -1.18 6.49 -12.81
N ARG A 177 -1.22 7.48 -11.91
CA ARG A 177 -0.72 8.84 -12.12
C ARG A 177 -1.34 9.55 -13.34
N HIS A 178 -2.55 9.14 -13.74
CA HIS A 178 -3.24 9.75 -14.87
C HIS A 178 -4.47 10.54 -14.40
N GLY A 179 -4.65 11.77 -14.88
CA GLY A 179 -5.75 12.63 -14.44
C GLY A 179 -5.85 13.92 -15.26
N GLY A 180 -7.05 14.51 -15.35
CA GLY A 180 -7.33 15.73 -16.13
C GLY A 180 -6.79 17.03 -15.52
N GLY A 181 -5.72 16.95 -14.73
CA GLY A 181 -5.09 18.08 -14.05
C GLY A 181 -4.20 17.60 -12.90
N ASN A 182 -4.83 17.09 -11.83
CA ASN A 182 -4.12 16.52 -10.69
C ASN A 182 -3.82 15.02 -10.92
N SER A 183 -2.55 14.62 -10.76
CA SER A 183 -2.07 13.24 -10.92
C SER A 183 -1.53 12.64 -9.60
N SER A 184 -1.89 13.26 -8.48
CA SER A 184 -1.54 12.77 -7.16
C SER A 184 -2.06 11.35 -6.93
N TRP A 185 -1.20 10.47 -6.40
CA TRP A 185 -1.57 9.08 -6.13
C TRP A 185 -2.50 8.92 -4.94
N ASN A 186 -2.53 9.91 -4.04
CA ASN A 186 -3.28 9.87 -2.80
C ASN A 186 -4.25 11.04 -2.59
N SER A 187 -4.21 12.09 -3.42
CA SER A 187 -5.10 13.25 -3.22
C SER A 187 -5.33 14.00 -4.52
N ALA A 188 -6.15 13.44 -5.40
CA ALA A 188 -6.50 14.00 -6.70
C ALA A 188 -7.78 14.85 -6.65
N HIS A 189 -8.91 14.26 -6.24
CA HIS A 189 -10.22 14.89 -6.20
C HIS A 189 -11.20 14.13 -5.28
N PRO A 190 -12.35 14.73 -4.90
CA PRO A 190 -13.41 14.01 -4.21
C PRO A 190 -14.13 13.01 -5.12
N SER A 191 -14.65 11.93 -4.53
CA SER A 191 -15.57 11.01 -5.20
C SER A 191 -16.94 11.64 -5.43
N ARG A 192 -17.73 11.08 -6.34
CA ARG A 192 -19.12 11.50 -6.58
C ARG A 192 -20.09 11.13 -5.46
N GLY A 193 -19.67 10.23 -4.57
CA GLY A 193 -20.48 9.66 -3.51
C GLY A 193 -19.75 8.49 -2.86
N CYS A 194 -20.39 7.90 -1.85
CA CYS A 194 -19.82 6.79 -1.08
C CYS A 194 -20.39 5.43 -1.46
N SER A 195 -21.44 5.38 -2.27
CA SER A 195 -21.99 4.12 -2.77
C SER A 195 -21.04 3.46 -3.78
N GLN A 196 -21.10 2.14 -3.92
CA GLN A 196 -20.31 1.43 -4.93
C GLN A 196 -20.59 1.96 -6.35
N GLU A 197 -21.85 2.29 -6.63
CA GLU A 197 -22.26 2.86 -7.92
C GLU A 197 -21.61 4.22 -8.16
N ASP A 198 -21.55 5.08 -7.15
CA ASP A 198 -20.95 6.41 -7.27
C ASP A 198 -19.43 6.34 -7.38
N LEU A 199 -18.78 5.39 -6.70
CA LEU A 199 -17.35 5.14 -6.89
C LEU A 199 -17.04 4.70 -8.32
N THR A 200 -17.86 3.80 -8.89
CA THR A 200 -17.73 3.40 -10.31
C THR A 200 -17.97 4.57 -11.27
N LYS A 201 -18.95 5.43 -10.99
CA LYS A 201 -19.18 6.66 -11.77
C LYS A 201 -18.03 7.68 -11.64
N THR A 202 -17.31 7.66 -10.52
CA THR A 202 -16.13 8.52 -10.29
C THR A 202 -14.97 8.06 -11.18
N GLY A 203 -14.75 6.75 -11.26
CA GLY A 203 -13.59 6.15 -11.93
C GLY A 203 -12.86 5.11 -11.08
N GLY A 204 -13.45 4.69 -9.96
CA GLY A 204 -12.86 3.73 -9.03
C GLY A 204 -13.74 2.50 -8.80
N ALA A 205 -13.19 1.57 -8.02
CA ALA A 205 -13.89 0.33 -7.65
C ALA A 205 -14.06 0.17 -6.11
N GLY A 206 -13.76 1.22 -5.35
CA GLY A 206 -13.71 1.13 -3.87
C GLY A 206 -12.46 0.42 -3.38
N TYR A 207 -11.38 0.48 -4.15
CA TYR A 207 -10.07 -0.01 -3.74
C TYR A 207 -9.36 1.01 -2.86
N PHE A 208 -8.44 0.53 -2.04
CA PHE A 208 -7.56 1.33 -1.20
C PHE A 208 -6.17 0.69 -1.13
N TYR A 209 -5.17 1.46 -0.67
CA TYR A 209 -3.83 0.95 -0.50
C TYR A 209 -3.66 0.26 0.87
N CYS A 210 -2.88 -0.81 0.89
CA CYS A 210 -2.50 -1.54 2.08
C CYS A 210 -0.98 -1.49 2.25
N PHE A 211 -0.52 -1.10 3.44
CA PHE A 211 0.90 -1.04 3.77
C PHE A 211 1.20 -1.92 4.99
N ALA A 212 2.33 -2.60 4.96
CA ALA A 212 2.84 -3.26 6.16
C ALA A 212 3.45 -2.23 7.10
N GLU A 213 2.99 -2.20 8.35
CA GLU A 213 3.49 -1.30 9.41
C GLU A 213 4.90 -1.71 9.87
N ASN A 214 5.17 -3.02 9.91
CA ASN A 214 6.47 -3.62 10.24
C ASN A 214 6.71 -4.88 9.39
#